data_AF-A0A9P9Y7C4-F1
#
_entry.id   AF-A0A9P9Y7C4-F1
#
_cell.length_a   1.000
_cell.length_b   1.000
_cell.length_c   1.000
_cell.angle_alpha   90.00
_cell.angle_beta   90.00
_cell.angle_gamma   90.00
#
_symmetry.space_group_name_H-M   'P 1'
#
loop_
_entity.id
_entity.type
_entity.pdbx_description
1 polymer ?
#
loop_
_entity_poly.entity_id
_entity_poly.type
_entity_poly.pdbx_seq_one_letter_code
_entity_poly.pdbx_strand_id
1 'polypeptide(L)'
;MISDPVYFNAVAFSTQGYFEAMVHGHITAKPLLHLARTLQLLRKRLDSPDSPGFSTNSTRLTIVLLALVSEDIELGETIAHHLAGLARLVSLRGGLLQVRPESEELWTKVCRIDIVVAIRSGTRPRFCRDTLSWSPYLLKNQVKDRWRHEAPARGQAARAK
;
A
#
# COMPACT_ATOMS: atom_id res chain seq x y z
N MET A 1 -14.91 -10.97 8.33
CA MET A 1 -13.98 -10.16 7.52
C MET A 1 -14.35 -10.21 6.05
N ILE A 2 -14.43 -11.39 5.41
CA ILE A 2 -14.92 -11.50 4.01
C ILE A 2 -16.41 -11.17 3.85
N SER A 3 -17.19 -11.26 4.93
CA SER A 3 -18.60 -10.81 4.97
C SER A 3 -18.74 -9.28 4.88
N ASP A 4 -17.66 -8.51 5.06
CA ASP A 4 -17.69 -7.06 4.91
C ASP A 4 -17.69 -6.69 3.43
N PRO A 5 -18.67 -5.90 2.95
CA PRO A 5 -18.82 -5.61 1.53
C PRO A 5 -17.65 -4.84 0.92
N VAL A 6 -16.92 -4.01 1.69
CA VAL A 6 -15.76 -3.27 1.15
C VAL A 6 -14.58 -4.21 0.91
N TYR A 7 -14.39 -5.20 1.81
CA TYR A 7 -13.32 -6.18 1.68
C TYR A 7 -13.66 -7.25 0.66
N PHE A 8 -14.91 -7.72 0.64
CA PHE A 8 -15.40 -8.67 -0.36
C PHE A 8 -15.18 -8.18 -1.79
N ASN A 9 -15.63 -6.96 -2.11
CA ASN A 9 -15.49 -6.43 -3.46
C ASN A 9 -14.01 -6.19 -3.82
N ALA A 10 -13.17 -5.80 -2.86
CA ALA A 10 -11.74 -5.66 -3.09
C ALA A 10 -11.08 -7.01 -3.44
N VAL A 11 -11.42 -8.09 -2.74
CA VAL A 11 -10.93 -9.45 -3.00
C VAL A 11 -11.45 -9.99 -4.32
N ALA A 12 -12.71 -9.73 -4.66
CA ALA A 12 -13.28 -10.12 -5.94
C ALA A 12 -12.55 -9.43 -7.10
N PHE A 13 -12.31 -8.12 -7.00
CA PHE A 13 -11.52 -7.37 -7.97
C PHE A 13 -10.09 -7.89 -8.05
N SER A 14 -9.38 -8.04 -6.92
CA SER A 14 -7.99 -8.47 -6.92
C SER A 14 -7.80 -9.83 -7.59
N THR A 15 -8.70 -10.78 -7.28
CA THR A 15 -8.58 -12.15 -7.75
C THR A 15 -8.96 -12.24 -9.22
N GLN A 16 -10.14 -11.74 -9.59
CA GLN A 16 -10.62 -11.83 -10.98
C GLN A 16 -9.78 -10.94 -11.91
N GLY A 17 -9.45 -9.72 -11.46
CA GLY A 17 -8.61 -8.79 -12.22
C GLY A 17 -7.21 -9.35 -12.47
N TYR A 18 -6.59 -10.00 -11.47
CA TYR A 18 -5.31 -10.67 -11.65
C TYR A 18 -5.39 -11.82 -12.66
N PHE A 19 -6.37 -12.71 -12.53
CA PHE A 19 -6.51 -13.83 -13.48
C PHE A 19 -6.82 -13.35 -14.90
N GLU A 20 -7.67 -12.33 -15.06
CA GLU A 20 -7.97 -11.77 -16.38
C GLU A 20 -6.76 -11.07 -16.99
N ALA A 21 -6.02 -10.27 -16.20
CA ALA A 21 -4.78 -9.64 -16.66
C ALA A 21 -3.72 -10.69 -17.06
N MET A 22 -3.55 -11.76 -16.27
CA MET A 22 -2.56 -12.80 -16.52
C MET A 22 -2.91 -13.73 -17.67
N VAL A 23 -4.18 -14.14 -17.79
CA VAL A 23 -4.62 -15.13 -18.79
C VAL A 23 -5.02 -14.46 -20.10
N HIS A 24 -5.72 -13.32 -20.02
CA HIS A 24 -6.30 -12.65 -21.19
C HIS A 24 -5.55 -11.36 -21.59
N GLY A 25 -4.59 -10.90 -20.79
CA GLY A 25 -3.83 -9.68 -21.06
C GLY A 25 -4.62 -8.38 -20.88
N HIS A 26 -5.88 -8.45 -20.44
CA HIS A 26 -6.75 -7.30 -20.22
C HIS A 26 -7.79 -7.60 -19.14
N ILE A 27 -8.33 -6.55 -18.52
CA ILE A 27 -9.35 -6.65 -17.47
C ILE A 27 -10.71 -6.29 -18.08
N THR A 28 -11.70 -7.14 -17.88
CA THR A 28 -13.07 -6.93 -18.39
C THR A 28 -13.92 -6.07 -17.46
N ALA A 29 -15.17 -5.80 -17.85
CA ALA A 29 -16.08 -4.96 -17.06
C ALA A 29 -16.41 -5.52 -15.67
N LYS A 30 -16.36 -6.86 -15.49
CA LYS A 30 -16.82 -7.51 -14.26
C LYS A 30 -15.89 -7.24 -13.06
N PRO A 31 -14.57 -7.44 -13.14
CA PRO A 31 -13.66 -7.00 -12.08
C PRO A 31 -13.72 -5.49 -11.84
N LEU A 32 -13.84 -4.69 -12.91
CA LEU A 32 -13.93 -3.22 -12.78
C LEU A 32 -15.19 -2.77 -12.01
N LEU A 33 -16.30 -3.49 -12.11
CA LEU A 33 -17.49 -3.25 -11.29
C LEU A 33 -17.21 -3.47 -9.79
N HIS A 34 -16.44 -4.52 -9.45
CA HIS A 34 -16.01 -4.76 -8.08
C HIS A 34 -15.06 -3.67 -7.58
N LEU A 35 -14.14 -3.18 -8.42
CA LEU A 35 -13.31 -2.02 -8.09
C LEU A 35 -14.15 -0.77 -7.82
N ALA A 36 -15.08 -0.43 -8.70
CA ALA A 36 -15.95 0.73 -8.55
C ALA A 36 -16.75 0.67 -7.23
N ARG A 37 -17.33 -0.49 -6.89
CA ARG A 37 -18.02 -0.72 -5.61
C ARG A 37 -17.09 -0.56 -4.41
N THR A 38 -15.87 -1.07 -4.52
CA THR A 38 -14.84 -0.94 -3.48
C THR A 38 -14.54 0.53 -3.22
N LEU A 39 -14.27 1.32 -4.27
CA LEU A 39 -13.97 2.75 -4.15
C LEU A 39 -15.14 3.55 -3.57
N GLN A 40 -16.37 3.28 -3.99
CA GLN A 40 -17.57 3.94 -3.45
C GLN A 40 -17.76 3.68 -1.95
N LEU A 41 -17.66 2.40 -1.54
CA LEU A 41 -17.81 2.01 -0.14
C LEU A 41 -16.66 2.52 0.71
N LEU A 42 -15.43 2.48 0.19
CA LEU A 42 -14.25 2.96 0.87
C LEU A 42 -14.32 4.46 1.10
N ARG A 43 -14.69 5.23 0.07
CA ARG A 43 -14.91 6.68 0.20
C ARG A 43 -15.91 7.02 1.29
N LYS A 44 -17.08 6.36 1.32
CA LYS A 44 -18.08 6.54 2.38
C LYS A 44 -17.54 6.33 3.80
N ARG A 45 -16.60 5.39 3.97
CA ARG A 45 -15.97 5.11 5.26
C ARG A 45 -14.88 6.11 5.63
N LEU A 46 -14.21 6.68 4.63
CA LEU A 46 -13.07 7.59 4.83
C LEU A 46 -13.49 9.07 4.91
N ASP A 47 -14.62 9.45 4.31
CA ASP A 47 -15.13 10.84 4.31
C ASP A 47 -15.52 11.34 5.70
N SER A 48 -15.72 10.44 6.68
CA SER A 48 -16.00 10.79 8.07
C SER A 48 -15.13 9.95 9.02
N PRO A 49 -14.19 10.58 9.75
CA PRO A 49 -13.36 9.91 10.76
C PRO A 49 -14.17 9.25 11.88
N ASP A 50 -15.37 9.78 12.15
CA ASP A 50 -16.28 9.27 13.17
C ASP A 50 -17.16 8.13 12.67
N SER A 51 -17.10 7.79 11.38
CA SER A 51 -17.89 6.69 10.85
C SER A 51 -17.43 5.36 11.48
N PRO A 52 -18.36 4.48 11.87
CA PRO A 52 -18.01 3.19 12.46
C PRO A 52 -17.16 2.32 11.51
N GLY A 53 -17.21 2.60 10.20
CA GLY A 53 -16.41 1.90 9.19
C GLY A 53 -14.96 2.37 9.07
N PHE A 54 -14.62 3.59 9.52
CA PHE A 54 -13.32 4.24 9.28
C PHE A 54 -12.13 3.40 9.76
N SER A 55 -12.18 2.88 11.00
CA SER A 55 -11.06 2.18 11.63
C SER A 55 -11.16 0.64 11.59
N THR A 56 -12.14 0.08 10.88
CA THR A 56 -12.37 -1.38 10.82
C THR A 56 -11.23 -2.13 10.12
N ASN A 57 -11.00 -3.39 10.50
CA ASN A 57 -10.01 -4.27 9.84
C ASN A 57 -10.29 -4.39 8.33
N SER A 58 -11.56 -4.49 7.94
CA SER A 58 -11.97 -4.59 6.53
C SER A 58 -11.52 -3.38 5.71
N THR A 59 -11.72 -2.16 6.22
CA THR A 59 -11.30 -0.92 5.54
C THR A 59 -9.79 -0.89 5.33
N ARG A 60 -9.01 -1.25 6.36
CA ARG A 60 -7.54 -1.31 6.26
C ARG A 60 -7.09 -2.36 5.24
N LEU A 61 -7.64 -3.57 5.34
CA LEU A 61 -7.28 -4.68 4.47
C LEU A 61 -7.63 -4.40 3.02
N THR A 62 -8.75 -3.72 2.76
CA THR A 62 -9.09 -3.21 1.43
C THR A 62 -8.05 -2.24 0.92
N ILE A 63 -7.63 -1.26 1.72
CA ILE A 63 -6.59 -0.30 1.30
C ILE A 63 -5.29 -1.03 0.96
N VAL A 64 -4.86 -1.97 1.82
CA VAL A 64 -3.67 -2.81 1.55
C VAL A 64 -3.83 -3.63 0.29
N LEU A 65 -5.01 -4.20 0.05
CA LEU A 65 -5.27 -5.04 -1.11
C LEU A 65 -5.30 -4.24 -2.41
N LEU A 66 -5.93 -3.05 -2.42
CA LEU A 66 -5.89 -2.14 -3.57
C LEU A 66 -4.47 -1.71 -3.89
N ALA A 67 -3.66 -1.46 -2.86
CA ALA A 67 -2.25 -1.12 -3.02
C ALA A 67 -1.45 -2.27 -3.67
N LEU A 68 -1.69 -3.52 -3.24
CA LEU A 68 -1.06 -4.71 -3.85
C LEU A 68 -1.49 -4.89 -5.31
N VAL A 69 -2.79 -4.73 -5.60
CA VAL A 69 -3.32 -4.92 -6.95
C VAL A 69 -2.85 -3.81 -7.90
N SER A 70 -2.67 -2.59 -7.40
CA SER A 70 -2.06 -1.51 -8.18
C SER A 70 -0.61 -1.81 -8.57
N GLU A 71 0.11 -2.59 -7.75
CA GLU A 71 1.48 -3.05 -8.08
C GLU A 71 1.50 -4.05 -9.23
N ASP A 72 0.54 -4.98 -9.21
CA ASP A 72 0.45 -6.05 -10.19
C ASP A 72 -0.08 -5.54 -11.55
N ILE A 73 -0.91 -4.49 -11.55
CA ILE A 73 -1.57 -3.95 -12.74
C ILE A 73 -0.86 -2.71 -13.32
N GLU A 74 -0.18 -1.88 -12.52
CA GLU A 74 0.44 -0.62 -12.98
C GLU A 74 1.90 -0.43 -12.52
N LEU A 75 2.78 -0.11 -13.48
CA LEU A 75 4.12 0.44 -13.25
C LEU A 75 4.02 1.96 -13.04
N GLY A 76 3.72 2.45 -11.82
CA GLY A 76 3.56 3.91 -11.64
C GLY A 76 3.55 4.46 -10.20
N GLU A 77 3.41 5.80 -10.11
CA GLU A 77 3.42 6.60 -8.87
C GLU A 77 2.26 6.30 -7.90
N THR A 78 1.18 5.67 -8.40
CA THR A 78 -0.02 5.29 -7.64
C THR A 78 0.31 4.49 -6.37
N ILE A 79 1.32 3.62 -6.44
CA ILE A 79 1.70 2.79 -5.29
C ILE A 79 2.34 3.58 -4.14
N ALA A 80 3.03 4.68 -4.45
CA ALA A 80 3.66 5.52 -3.43
C ALA A 80 2.59 6.18 -2.53
N HIS A 81 1.49 6.64 -3.14
CA HIS A 81 0.34 7.19 -2.42
C HIS A 81 -0.36 6.14 -1.57
N HIS A 82 -0.57 4.93 -2.10
CA HIS A 82 -1.16 3.84 -1.34
C HIS A 82 -0.30 3.40 -0.15
N LEU A 83 1.02 3.30 -0.33
CA LEU A 83 1.95 2.95 0.74
C LEU A 83 2.04 4.07 1.80
N ALA A 84 1.92 5.34 1.40
CA ALA A 84 1.84 6.47 2.33
C ALA A 84 0.55 6.42 3.18
N GLY A 85 -0.61 6.19 2.55
CA GLY A 85 -1.87 5.99 3.27
C GLY A 85 -1.80 4.82 4.25
N LEU A 86 -1.18 3.71 3.83
CA LEU A 86 -0.97 2.55 4.68
C LEU A 86 -0.07 2.85 5.89
N ALA A 87 1.07 3.52 5.67
CA ALA A 87 1.98 3.91 6.75
C ALA A 87 1.28 4.81 7.78
N ARG A 88 0.40 5.72 7.33
CA ARG A 88 -0.43 6.53 8.23
C ARG A 88 -1.39 5.67 9.06
N LEU A 89 -2.10 4.72 8.44
CA LEU A 89 -3.02 3.82 9.14
C LEU A 89 -2.33 2.92 10.16
N VAL A 90 -1.10 2.47 9.88
CA VAL A 90 -0.28 1.69 10.81
C VAL A 90 0.19 2.59 11.98
N SER A 91 0.62 3.82 11.68
CA SER A 91 1.08 4.77 12.70
C SER A 91 -0.03 5.15 13.68
N LEU A 92 -1.27 5.33 13.19
CA LEU A 92 -2.45 5.61 14.02
C LEU A 92 -2.78 4.49 15.02
N ARG A 93 -2.17 3.30 14.88
CA ARG A 93 -2.31 2.17 15.81
C ARG A 93 -1.10 1.94 16.71
N GLY A 94 -0.17 2.90 16.75
CA GLY A 94 1.07 2.72 17.52
C GLY A 94 2.12 1.85 16.81
N GLY A 95 1.99 1.68 15.49
CA GLY A 95 3.01 1.05 14.65
C GLY A 95 2.76 -0.43 14.33
N LEU A 96 3.64 -1.01 13.50
CA LEU A 96 3.44 -2.34 12.92
C LEU A 96 3.40 -3.46 13.97
N LEU A 97 4.13 -3.32 15.08
CA LEU A 97 4.13 -4.32 16.16
C LEU A 97 2.78 -4.40 16.89
N GLN A 98 2.01 -3.31 16.90
CA GLN A 98 0.67 -3.28 17.49
C GLN A 98 -0.41 -3.83 16.54
N VAL A 99 -0.10 -3.93 15.24
CA VAL A 99 -1.02 -4.50 14.24
C VAL A 99 -1.09 -6.03 14.35
N ARG A 100 0.01 -6.69 14.70
CA ARG A 100 0.10 -8.16 14.72
C ARG A 100 -0.89 -8.82 15.70
N PRO A 101 -1.03 -8.36 16.96
CA PRO A 101 -2.02 -8.93 17.89
C PRO A 101 -3.47 -8.72 17.44
N GLU A 102 -3.77 -7.64 16.69
CA GLU A 102 -5.12 -7.36 16.20
C GLU A 102 -5.49 -8.19 14.95
N SER A 103 -4.52 -8.44 14.06
CA SER A 103 -4.74 -9.22 12.84
C SER A 103 -3.41 -9.64 12.20
N GLU A 104 -3.12 -10.94 12.25
CA GLU A 104 -1.95 -11.54 11.59
C GLU A 104 -2.01 -11.43 10.06
N GLU A 105 -3.21 -11.55 9.48
CA GLU A 105 -3.43 -11.39 8.04
C GLU A 105 -3.07 -9.97 7.58
N LEU A 106 -3.52 -8.96 8.33
CA LEU A 106 -3.19 -7.57 8.04
C LEU A 106 -1.69 -7.32 8.18
N TRP A 107 -1.08 -7.79 9.27
CA TRP A 107 0.36 -7.68 9.46
C TRP A 107 1.15 -8.29 8.28
N THR A 108 0.78 -9.49 7.85
CA THR A 108 1.42 -10.18 6.72
C THR A 108 1.29 -9.41 5.42
N LYS A 109 0.09 -8.88 5.12
CA LYS A 109 -0.13 -8.10 3.89
C LYS A 109 0.61 -6.77 3.91
N VAL A 110 0.72 -6.11 5.06
CA VAL A 110 1.52 -4.88 5.22
C VAL A 110 3.01 -5.16 5.01
N CYS A 111 3.55 -6.23 5.60
CA CYS A 111 4.93 -6.63 5.38
C CYS A 111 5.20 -6.98 3.91
N ARG A 112 4.27 -7.71 3.27
CA ARG A 112 4.39 -8.08 1.86
C ARG A 112 4.51 -6.85 0.97
N ILE A 113 3.56 -5.91 1.04
CA ILE A 113 3.60 -4.75 0.13
C ILE A 113 4.84 -3.89 0.33
N ASP A 114 5.29 -3.71 1.57
CA ASP A 114 6.48 -2.93 1.85
C ASP A 114 7.75 -3.55 1.23
N ILE A 115 7.83 -4.90 1.25
CA ILE A 115 8.92 -5.64 0.62
C ILE A 115 8.84 -5.55 -0.91
N VAL A 116 7.67 -5.80 -1.51
CA VAL A 116 7.57 -5.81 -2.98
C VAL A 116 7.87 -4.41 -3.56
N VAL A 117 7.34 -3.35 -2.93
CA VAL A 117 7.67 -1.98 -3.31
C VAL A 117 9.16 -1.71 -3.18
N ALA A 118 9.79 -2.06 -2.05
CA ALA A 118 11.22 -1.87 -1.83
C ALA A 118 12.09 -2.60 -2.87
N ILE A 119 11.71 -3.81 -3.27
CA ILE A 119 12.40 -4.57 -4.31
C ILE A 119 12.28 -3.88 -5.67
N ARG A 120 11.08 -3.42 -6.05
CA ARG A 120 10.85 -2.78 -7.36
C ARG A 120 11.48 -1.40 -7.48
N SER A 121 11.51 -0.63 -6.38
CA SER A 121 12.03 0.74 -6.36
C SER A 121 13.51 0.82 -5.98
N GLY A 122 14.05 -0.22 -5.34
CA GLY A 122 15.39 -0.22 -4.76
C GLY A 122 15.49 0.61 -3.49
N THR A 123 14.35 1.01 -2.91
CA THR A 123 14.31 1.77 -1.66
C THR A 123 14.35 0.85 -0.46
N ARG A 124 14.70 1.40 0.71
CA ARG A 124 14.58 0.66 1.98
C ARG A 124 13.10 0.41 2.29
N PRO A 125 12.70 -0.80 2.73
CA PRO A 125 11.35 -1.03 3.22
C PRO A 125 11.05 -0.11 4.42
N ARG A 126 9.86 0.50 4.46
CA ARG A 126 9.46 1.51 5.45
C ARG A 126 9.23 0.91 6.84
N PHE A 127 8.82 -0.35 6.93
CA PHE A 127 8.57 -1.03 8.19
C PHE A 127 9.73 -1.93 8.62
N CYS A 128 10.89 -1.82 7.97
CA CYS A 128 12.12 -2.51 8.36
C CYS A 128 12.65 -1.96 9.69
N ARG A 129 13.16 -2.85 10.56
CA ARG A 129 13.83 -2.43 11.80
C ARG A 129 15.13 -1.68 11.48
N ASP A 130 15.47 -0.68 12.29
CA ASP A 130 16.69 0.12 12.16
C ASP A 130 17.99 -0.64 12.42
N THR A 131 17.89 -1.87 12.93
CA THR A 131 19.03 -2.75 13.17
C THR A 131 19.51 -3.50 11.92
N LEU A 132 18.74 -3.49 10.82
CA LEU A 132 19.11 -4.18 9.58
C LEU A 132 19.78 -3.21 8.61
N SER A 133 21.04 -3.46 8.28
CA SER A 133 21.74 -2.73 7.21
C SER A 133 21.06 -3.03 5.87
N TRP A 134 20.44 -2.02 5.25
CA TRP A 134 19.82 -2.15 3.94
C TRP A 134 20.77 -1.68 2.83
N SER A 135 21.05 -2.56 1.87
CA SER A 135 21.72 -2.21 0.61
C SER A 135 21.01 -2.91 -0.55
N PRO A 136 20.41 -2.17 -1.51
CA PRO A 136 19.74 -2.79 -2.65
C PRO A 136 20.80 -3.40 -3.58
N TYR A 137 20.88 -4.73 -3.64
CA TYR A 137 21.83 -5.43 -4.51
C TYR A 137 21.36 -5.50 -5.96
N LEU A 138 20.05 -5.62 -6.17
CA LEU A 138 19.44 -5.83 -7.49
C LEU A 138 19.36 -4.54 -8.34
N LEU A 139 19.51 -3.37 -7.73
CA LEU A 139 19.25 -2.08 -8.37
C LEU A 139 20.43 -1.10 -8.32
N LYS A 140 21.65 -1.58 -8.02
CA LYS A 140 22.87 -0.76 -7.90
C LYS A 140 23.16 0.13 -9.13
N ASN A 141 22.58 -0.19 -10.29
CA ASN A 141 22.93 0.43 -11.57
C ASN A 141 21.78 1.21 -12.24
N GLN A 142 20.61 1.41 -11.59
CA GLN A 142 19.41 1.96 -12.25
C GLN A 142 18.70 3.11 -11.51
N VAL A 143 19.02 3.39 -10.23
CA VAL A 143 18.21 4.30 -9.37
C VAL A 143 18.71 5.76 -9.37
N LYS A 144 19.81 6.09 -10.07
CA LYS A 144 20.42 7.43 -9.98
C LYS A 144 19.53 8.57 -10.53
N ASP A 145 18.53 8.28 -11.36
CA ASP A 145 17.88 9.32 -12.17
C ASP A 145 16.40 9.60 -11.85
N ARG A 146 15.70 8.75 -11.09
CA ARG A 146 14.22 8.87 -10.99
C ARG A 146 13.66 9.61 -9.77
N TRP A 147 14.44 9.83 -8.72
CA TRP A 147 13.93 10.43 -7.46
C TRP A 147 14.73 11.63 -6.94
N ARG A 148 15.65 12.20 -7.75
CA ARG A 148 16.42 13.39 -7.36
C ARG A 148 15.63 14.70 -7.40
N HIS A 149 14.40 14.71 -7.93
CA HIS A 149 13.65 15.94 -8.16
C HIS A 149 12.68 16.34 -7.03
N GLU A 150 12.46 15.52 -6.00
CA GLU A 150 11.42 15.81 -4.98
C GLU A 150 11.85 15.56 -3.52
N ALA A 151 13.12 15.81 -3.18
CA ALA A 151 13.49 15.98 -1.78
C ALA A 151 13.47 17.49 -1.43
N PRO A 152 12.62 17.96 -0.51
CA PRO A 152 12.72 19.34 -0.03
C PRO A 152 14.05 19.50 0.70
N ALA A 153 14.81 20.54 0.33
CA ALA A 153 16.09 20.87 0.93
C ALA A 153 15.91 21.06 2.45
N ARG A 154 16.42 20.12 3.25
CA ARG A 154 16.56 20.34 4.69
C ARG A 154 17.61 21.44 4.90
N GLY A 155 17.17 22.49 5.59
CA GLY A 155 17.93 23.70 5.83
C GLY A 155 19.33 23.45 6.40
N GLN A 156 20.27 24.23 5.88
CA GLN A 156 21.54 24.49 6.53
C GLN A 156 21.26 25.20 7.86
N ALA A 157 21.34 24.45 8.96
CA ALA A 157 21.44 25.03 10.28
C ALA A 157 22.82 25.69 10.42
N ALA A 158 22.78 26.91 10.93
CA ALA A 158 23.87 27.85 11.11
C ALA A 158 25.15 27.25 11.72
N ARG A 159 26.29 27.63 11.15
CA ARG A 159 27.55 27.68 11.86
C ARG A 159 28.32 28.91 11.39
N ALA A 160 28.15 30.02 12.10
CA ALA A 160 29.08 31.14 12.06
C ALA A 160 29.46 31.46 13.51
N LYS A 161 30.77 31.59 13.70
CA LYS A 161 31.47 31.95 14.94
C LYS A 161 31.03 33.31 15.46
#